data_AF-A0A8C7HLE8-F1
#
_entry.id   AF-A0A8C7HLE8-F1
#
_cell.length_a   1.000
_cell.length_b   1.000
_cell.length_c   1.000
_cell.angle_alpha   90.00
_cell.angle_beta   90.00
_cell.angle_gamma   90.00
#
_symmetry.space_group_name_H-M   'P 1'
#
loop_
_entity.id
_entity.type
_entity.pdbx_description
1 polymer ?
#
loop_
_entity_poly.entity_id
_entity_poly.type
_entity_poly.pdbx_seq_one_letter_code
_entity_poly.pdbx_strand_id
1 'polypeptide(L)'
;MALSRGLRCCARVFSWIPVLIITSVVLWSYYAYVFELCVLAYLLVFHVCFVMFSWTYWKAIFTPPATPCKKFQLSYSDKDRYEREERPDAQKQILVDIAKSLPIFTRATSGAIRFCDRCQVLKPDRSHHCSVCETCVLKMDHHCPWVNNCVGFSNYKFFLLFLSYSMVYCVFISASVFRFFINFWVGDLPNGPAKFHVLFLMFVALMFLVSLMFLLGYHCWLVVQNRSTLEAFSAPVFTTGPDRNGFNVGIRRNLQQVFGDNKRLWFLPISCSWRATLHKGMCSAPSCTPCSPMTAWPRRPPTQSSSL
;
A
#
# COMPACT_ATOMS: atom_id res chain seq x y z
N MET A 1 -7.37 -11.47 25.04
CA MET A 1 -7.04 -10.61 26.19
C MET A 1 -6.77 -9.20 25.69
N ALA A 2 -7.50 -8.21 26.18
CA ALA A 2 -7.23 -6.82 25.83
C ALA A 2 -5.92 -6.38 26.50
N LEU A 3 -4.92 -5.94 25.71
CA LEU A 3 -3.67 -5.42 26.27
C LEU A 3 -3.97 -4.23 27.20
N SER A 4 -3.25 -4.12 28.32
CA SER A 4 -3.36 -2.96 29.21
C SER A 4 -3.12 -1.66 28.44
N ARG A 5 -3.74 -0.55 28.87
CA ARG A 5 -3.54 0.77 28.22
C ARG A 5 -2.05 1.14 28.14
N GLY A 6 -1.27 0.80 29.16
CA GLY A 6 0.19 0.99 29.18
C GLY A 6 0.91 0.20 28.07
N LEU A 7 0.61 -1.10 27.91
CA LEU A 7 1.22 -1.92 26.86
C LEU A 7 0.88 -1.43 25.44
N ARG A 8 -0.35 -0.93 25.23
CA ARG A 8 -0.74 -0.31 23.95
C ARG A 8 0.01 0.98 23.65
N CYS A 9 0.27 1.80 24.67
CA CYS A 9 1.09 3.00 24.54
C CYS A 9 2.53 2.65 24.17
N CYS A 10 3.15 1.70 24.88
CA CYS A 10 4.50 1.23 24.56
C CYS A 10 4.57 0.64 23.15
N ALA A 11 3.63 -0.22 22.76
CA ALA A 11 3.59 -0.80 21.42
C ALA A 11 3.48 0.27 20.32
N ARG A 12 2.71 1.34 20.57
CA ARG A 12 2.60 2.47 19.64
C ARG A 12 3.89 3.27 19.51
N VAL A 13 4.66 3.42 20.58
CA VAL A 13 5.97 4.07 20.53
C VAL A 13 6.98 3.19 19.77
N PHE A 14 7.04 1.91 20.11
CA PHE A 14 7.95 0.96 19.47
C PHE A 14 7.65 0.75 17.98
N SER A 15 6.41 0.93 17.53
CA SER A 15 6.06 0.82 16.11
C SER A 15 6.71 1.90 15.23
N TRP A 16 7.20 3.01 15.82
CA TRP A 16 7.95 4.05 15.10
C TRP A 16 9.43 3.73 14.91
N ILE A 17 10.00 2.75 15.63
CA ILE A 17 11.43 2.43 15.53
C ILE A 17 11.89 2.19 14.09
N PRO A 18 11.20 1.38 13.25
CA PRO A 18 11.65 1.16 11.87
C PRO A 18 11.68 2.46 11.04
N VAL A 19 10.73 3.37 11.26
CA VAL A 19 10.68 4.67 10.59
C VAL A 19 11.85 5.55 11.03
N LEU A 20 12.17 5.55 12.33
CA LEU A 20 13.31 6.29 12.88
C LEU A 20 14.66 5.75 12.39
N ILE A 21 14.79 4.43 12.20
CA ILE A 21 15.98 3.81 11.62
C ILE A 21 16.19 4.31 10.18
N ILE A 22 15.17 4.21 9.32
CA ILE A 22 15.28 4.65 7.93
C ILE A 22 15.55 6.16 7.85
N THR A 23 14.85 6.95 8.67
CA THR A 23 15.06 8.41 8.72
C THR A 23 16.49 8.75 9.13
N SER A 24 17.03 8.09 10.16
CA SER A 24 18.41 8.29 10.62
C SER A 24 19.43 7.93 9.53
N VAL A 25 19.26 6.78 8.87
CA VAL A 25 20.16 6.36 7.77
C VAL A 25 20.13 7.35 6.61
N VAL A 26 18.95 7.84 6.24
CA VAL A 26 18.78 8.79 5.13
C VAL A 26 19.41 10.15 5.48
N LEU A 27 19.17 10.67 6.68
CA LEU A 27 19.77 11.94 7.13
C LEU A 27 21.29 11.84 7.24
N TRP A 28 21.82 10.73 7.77
CA TRP A 28 23.26 10.48 7.80
C TRP A 28 23.83 10.37 6.37
N SER A 29 23.14 9.69 5.46
CA SER A 29 23.59 9.59 4.06
C SER A 29 23.62 10.95 3.35
N TYR A 30 22.67 11.83 3.67
CA TYR A 30 22.65 13.21 3.19
C TYR A 30 23.85 13.99 3.73
N TYR A 31 24.10 13.91 5.05
CA TYR A 31 25.25 14.53 5.68
C TYR A 31 26.56 14.07 5.02
N ALA A 32 26.76 12.76 4.93
CA ALA A 32 27.95 12.16 4.36
C ALA A 32 28.16 12.56 2.89
N TYR A 33 27.10 12.55 2.07
CA TYR A 33 27.23 12.88 0.66
C TYR A 33 27.50 14.37 0.42
N VAL A 34 26.78 15.25 1.12
CA VAL A 34 26.83 16.69 0.88
C VAL A 34 28.04 17.35 1.53
N PHE A 35 28.34 17.01 2.79
CA PHE A 35 29.38 17.70 3.55
C PHE A 35 30.74 17.00 3.50
N GLU A 36 30.80 15.66 3.41
CA GLU A 36 32.07 14.93 3.40
C GLU A 36 32.59 14.67 1.99
N LEU A 37 31.72 14.31 1.03
CA LEU A 37 32.13 14.05 -0.36
C LEU A 37 32.03 15.29 -1.26
N CYS A 38 31.02 16.15 -1.03
CA CYS A 38 30.82 17.46 -1.68
C CYS A 38 31.15 17.51 -3.19
N VAL A 39 30.57 16.61 -3.99
CA VAL A 39 30.77 16.61 -5.45
C VAL A 39 29.81 17.60 -6.11
N LEU A 40 30.25 18.84 -6.30
CA LEU A 40 29.43 19.95 -6.82
C LEU A 40 28.64 19.60 -8.10
N ALA A 41 29.24 18.85 -9.02
CA ALA A 41 28.60 18.45 -10.28
C ALA A 41 27.37 17.54 -10.10
N TYR A 42 27.30 16.79 -9.00
CA TYR A 42 26.22 15.83 -8.72
C TYR A 42 25.21 16.35 -7.70
N LEU A 43 25.48 17.51 -7.10
CA LEU A 43 24.74 18.02 -5.93
C LEU A 43 23.28 18.33 -6.26
N LEU A 44 23.00 18.92 -7.43
CA LEU A 44 21.62 19.20 -7.87
C LEU A 44 20.81 17.91 -8.04
N VAL A 45 21.36 16.92 -8.74
CA VAL A 45 20.68 15.64 -8.98
C VAL A 45 20.44 14.90 -7.66
N PHE A 46 21.44 14.91 -6.77
CA PHE A 46 21.31 14.34 -5.43
C PHE A 46 20.14 14.94 -4.66
N HIS A 47 20.00 16.28 -4.66
CA HIS A 47 18.91 16.96 -3.98
C HIS A 47 17.54 16.60 -4.57
N VAL A 48 17.43 16.50 -5.90
CA VAL A 48 16.19 16.05 -6.55
C VAL A 48 15.82 14.64 -6.11
N CYS A 49 16.78 13.71 -6.10
CA CYS A 49 16.57 12.34 -5.62
C CYS A 49 16.16 12.32 -4.15
N PHE A 50 16.86 13.06 -3.29
CA PHE A 50 16.58 13.15 -1.85
C PHE A 50 15.18 13.72 -1.56
N VAL A 51 14.79 14.79 -2.26
CA VAL A 51 13.45 15.41 -2.11
C VAL A 51 12.36 14.45 -2.57
N MET A 52 12.52 13.78 -3.71
CA MET A 52 11.52 12.83 -4.20
C MET A 52 11.41 11.59 -3.31
N PHE A 53 12.53 11.07 -2.81
CA PHE A 53 12.53 10.01 -1.79
C PHE A 53 11.76 10.45 -0.55
N SER A 54 12.12 11.60 0.03
CA SER A 54 11.54 12.10 1.27
C SER A 54 10.05 12.38 1.14
N TRP A 55 9.63 12.98 0.02
CA TRP A 55 8.24 13.28 -0.26
C TRP A 55 7.39 12.03 -0.42
N THR A 56 7.88 11.03 -1.15
CA THR A 56 7.15 9.76 -1.36
C THR A 56 7.10 8.93 -0.07
N TYR A 57 8.18 8.91 0.71
CA TYR A 57 8.23 8.25 2.01
C TYR A 57 7.26 8.88 3.02
N TRP A 58 7.27 10.21 3.12
CA TRP A 58 6.31 10.97 3.93
C TRP A 58 4.86 10.65 3.54
N LYS A 59 4.56 10.62 2.24
CA LYS A 59 3.22 10.31 1.74
C LYS A 59 2.81 8.87 2.03
N ALA A 60 3.74 7.90 2.01
CA ALA A 60 3.44 6.52 2.37
C ALA A 60 3.13 6.37 3.88
N ILE A 61 3.87 7.07 4.74
CA ILE A 61 3.67 7.07 6.21
C ILE A 61 2.36 7.77 6.59
N PHE A 62 2.18 9.01 6.15
CA PHE A 62 1.14 9.89 6.70
C PHE A 62 -0.16 9.92 5.89
N THR A 63 -0.27 9.18 4.78
CA THR A 63 -1.57 8.99 4.12
C THR A 63 -2.32 7.87 4.84
N PRO A 64 -3.42 8.15 5.55
CA PRO A 64 -4.15 7.13 6.28
C PRO A 64 -4.77 6.10 5.33
N PRO A 65 -4.91 4.84 5.78
CA PRO A 65 -5.58 3.81 4.99
C PRO A 65 -7.06 4.17 4.78
N ALA A 66 -7.55 4.00 3.57
CA ALA A 66 -8.98 4.20 3.29
C ALA A 66 -9.81 3.10 3.94
N THR A 67 -10.89 3.47 4.64
CA THR A 67 -11.81 2.54 5.31
C THR A 67 -13.13 2.39 4.52
N PRO A 68 -13.84 1.25 4.67
CA PRO A 68 -15.18 1.09 4.13
C PRO A 68 -16.11 2.23 4.56
N CYS A 69 -16.91 2.74 3.62
CA CYS A 69 -17.93 3.75 3.93
C CYS A 69 -19.08 3.19 4.77
N LYS A 70 -19.88 4.11 5.34
CA LYS A 70 -21.02 3.80 6.22
C LYS A 70 -22.04 2.81 5.63
N LYS A 71 -22.21 2.74 4.31
CA LYS A 71 -23.17 1.79 3.70
C LYS A 71 -22.78 0.32 3.87
N PHE A 72 -21.50 0.03 4.14
CA PHE A 72 -21.03 -1.33 4.42
C PHE A 72 -21.05 -1.65 5.92
N GLN A 73 -21.25 -0.63 6.77
CA GLN A 73 -21.46 -0.83 8.20
C GLN A 73 -22.88 -1.35 8.41
N LEU A 74 -23.04 -2.27 9.36
CA LEU A 74 -24.37 -2.69 9.78
C LEU A 74 -25.10 -1.48 10.37
N SER A 75 -26.35 -1.26 9.93
CA SER A 75 -27.24 -0.30 10.58
C SER A 75 -27.50 -0.74 12.03
N TYR A 76 -27.95 0.18 12.88
CA TYR A 76 -28.28 -0.16 14.27
C TYR A 76 -29.30 -1.31 14.35
N SER A 77 -30.35 -1.27 13.51
CA SER A 77 -31.38 -2.32 13.45
C SER A 77 -30.84 -3.64 12.91
N ASP A 78 -29.98 -3.61 11.88
CA ASP A 78 -29.39 -4.84 11.35
C ASP A 78 -28.41 -5.48 12.34
N LYS A 79 -27.69 -4.65 13.09
CA LYS A 79 -26.77 -5.09 14.14
C LYS A 79 -27.53 -5.76 15.28
N ASP A 80 -28.57 -5.11 15.80
CA ASP A 80 -29.42 -5.68 16.85
C ASP A 80 -30.06 -7.01 16.40
N ARG A 81 -30.56 -7.07 15.15
CA ARG A 81 -31.09 -8.31 14.57
C ARG A 81 -30.03 -9.41 14.47
N TYR A 82 -28.80 -9.07 14.09
CA TYR A 82 -27.69 -10.02 13.97
C TYR A 82 -27.22 -10.53 15.34
N GLU A 83 -27.10 -9.65 16.34
CA GLU A 83 -26.61 -9.99 17.69
C GLU A 83 -27.64 -10.78 18.50
N ARG A 84 -28.95 -10.57 18.28
CA ARG A 84 -30.02 -11.33 18.96
C ARG A 84 -30.29 -12.71 18.38
N GLU A 85 -29.89 -12.97 17.14
CA GLU A 85 -30.14 -14.27 16.51
C GLU A 85 -29.09 -15.27 17.00
N GLU A 86 -29.54 -16.33 17.68
CA GLU A 86 -28.68 -17.38 18.22
C GLU A 86 -28.31 -18.43 17.16
N ARG A 87 -29.13 -18.59 16.10
CA ARG A 87 -28.92 -19.61 15.08
C ARG A 87 -27.87 -19.14 14.05
N PRO A 88 -26.75 -19.86 13.89
CA PRO A 88 -25.67 -19.43 12.99
C PRO A 88 -26.10 -19.31 11.52
N ASP A 89 -27.03 -20.14 11.06
CA ASP A 89 -27.48 -20.10 9.67
C ASP A 89 -28.40 -18.92 9.38
N ALA A 90 -29.22 -18.52 10.35
CA ALA A 90 -30.04 -17.31 10.25
C ALA A 90 -29.16 -16.04 10.29
N GLN A 91 -28.11 -16.02 11.11
CA GLN A 91 -27.10 -14.96 11.09
C GLN A 91 -26.44 -14.81 9.71
N LYS A 92 -26.04 -15.91 9.07
CA LYS A 92 -25.49 -15.89 7.70
C LYS A 92 -26.50 -15.32 6.71
N GLN A 93 -27.77 -15.72 6.82
CA GLN A 93 -28.82 -15.28 5.92
C GLN A 93 -29.05 -13.76 6.03
N ILE A 94 -29.05 -13.20 7.24
CA ILE A 94 -29.11 -11.75 7.47
C ILE A 94 -27.99 -11.02 6.69
N LEU A 95 -26.75 -11.50 6.79
CA LEU A 95 -25.62 -10.90 6.09
C LEU A 95 -25.75 -11.04 4.57
N VAL A 96 -26.26 -12.17 4.08
CA VAL A 96 -26.53 -12.39 2.64
C VAL A 96 -27.56 -11.41 2.12
N ASP A 97 -28.64 -11.17 2.86
CA ASP A 97 -29.71 -10.27 2.44
C ASP A 97 -29.25 -8.81 2.39
N ILE A 98 -28.46 -8.37 3.37
CA ILE A 98 -27.84 -7.04 3.34
C ILE A 98 -26.86 -6.93 2.17
N ALA A 99 -26.04 -7.96 1.92
CA ALA A 99 -25.05 -7.96 0.85
C ALA A 99 -25.65 -7.84 -0.56
N LYS A 100 -26.90 -8.27 -0.79
CA LYS A 100 -27.60 -8.13 -2.09
C LYS A 100 -27.74 -6.67 -2.53
N SER A 101 -27.80 -5.74 -1.57
CA SER A 101 -27.88 -4.29 -1.83
C SER A 101 -26.51 -3.64 -2.09
N LEU A 102 -25.42 -4.38 -1.91
CA LEU A 102 -24.05 -3.87 -1.95
C LEU A 102 -23.27 -4.41 -3.15
N PRO A 103 -22.30 -3.66 -3.70
CA PRO A 103 -21.45 -4.13 -4.78
C PRO A 103 -20.35 -5.06 -4.22
N ILE A 104 -20.73 -6.27 -3.80
CA ILE A 104 -19.84 -7.30 -3.25
C ILE A 104 -19.93 -8.57 -4.10
N PHE A 105 -18.89 -8.84 -4.87
CA PHE A 105 -18.82 -9.98 -5.78
C PHE A 105 -17.99 -11.14 -5.22
N THR A 106 -17.21 -10.91 -4.16
CA THR A 106 -16.36 -11.94 -3.54
C THR A 106 -16.99 -12.53 -2.28
N ARG A 107 -16.57 -13.75 -1.93
CA ARG A 107 -17.01 -14.53 -0.76
C ARG A 107 -15.80 -15.07 0.01
N ALA A 108 -16.05 -15.55 1.22
CA ALA A 108 -15.07 -16.35 1.95
C ALA A 108 -14.85 -17.70 1.23
N THR A 109 -13.78 -18.42 1.59
CA THR A 109 -13.52 -19.77 1.06
C THR A 109 -14.65 -20.76 1.35
N SER A 110 -15.40 -20.54 2.44
CA SER A 110 -16.61 -21.30 2.79
C SER A 110 -17.86 -20.91 1.99
N GLY A 111 -17.77 -19.93 1.09
CA GLY A 111 -18.91 -19.35 0.37
C GLY A 111 -19.69 -18.27 1.15
N ALA A 112 -19.40 -18.09 2.44
CA ALA A 112 -20.08 -17.10 3.27
C ALA A 112 -19.75 -15.64 2.88
N ILE A 113 -20.61 -14.70 3.29
CA ILE A 113 -20.33 -13.26 3.19
C ILE A 113 -19.09 -12.92 4.03
N ARG A 114 -18.18 -12.14 3.45
CA ARG A 114 -16.97 -11.67 4.12
C ARG A 114 -17.37 -10.59 5.14
N PHE A 115 -17.47 -10.95 6.41
CA PHE A 115 -17.84 -10.04 7.49
C PHE A 115 -16.66 -9.76 8.43
N CYS A 116 -16.70 -8.63 9.13
CA CYS A 116 -15.75 -8.26 10.18
C CYS A 116 -16.50 -7.98 11.49
N ASP A 117 -16.38 -8.88 12.46
CA ASP A 117 -17.06 -8.72 13.76
C ASP A 117 -16.51 -7.54 14.56
N ARG A 118 -15.21 -7.28 14.48
CA ARG A 118 -14.57 -6.16 15.20
C ARG A 118 -15.04 -4.79 14.71
N CYS A 119 -15.22 -4.66 13.40
CA CYS A 119 -15.63 -3.40 12.78
C CYS A 119 -17.15 -3.34 12.53
N GLN A 120 -17.89 -4.43 12.69
CA GLN A 120 -19.30 -4.58 12.32
C GLN A 120 -19.57 -4.15 10.87
N VAL A 121 -18.72 -4.64 9.95
CA VAL A 121 -18.71 -4.24 8.54
C VAL A 121 -18.77 -5.46 7.63
N LEU A 122 -19.65 -5.42 6.63
CA LEU A 122 -19.58 -6.31 5.47
C LEU A 122 -18.38 -5.86 4.62
N LYS A 123 -17.32 -6.67 4.59
CA LYS A 123 -16.05 -6.32 3.95
C LYS A 123 -16.29 -6.11 2.44
N PRO A 124 -16.02 -4.91 1.91
CA PRO A 124 -15.98 -4.71 0.47
C PRO A 124 -14.99 -5.66 -0.19
N ASP A 125 -15.15 -5.89 -1.49
CA ASP A 125 -14.18 -6.67 -2.26
C ASP A 125 -12.77 -6.12 -2.05
N ARG A 126 -11.81 -7.03 -1.89
CA ARG A 126 -10.38 -6.72 -1.63
C ARG A 126 -10.08 -6.00 -0.31
N SER A 127 -11.09 -5.76 0.55
CA SER A 127 -10.86 -5.17 1.88
C SER A 127 -10.54 -6.24 2.92
N HIS A 128 -9.57 -5.97 3.80
CA HIS A 128 -9.19 -6.87 4.90
C HIS A 128 -9.04 -6.08 6.20
N HIS A 129 -9.29 -6.74 7.35
CA HIS A 129 -9.06 -6.14 8.66
C HIS A 129 -7.59 -6.27 9.04
N CYS A 130 -6.93 -5.14 9.32
CA CYS A 130 -5.60 -5.16 9.89
C CYS A 130 -5.72 -5.03 11.42
N SER A 131 -5.19 -6.00 12.15
CA SER A 131 -5.18 -5.97 13.62
C SER A 131 -4.28 -4.88 14.20
N VAL A 132 -3.22 -4.48 13.48
CA VAL A 132 -2.31 -3.41 13.92
C VAL A 132 -2.93 -2.03 13.71
N CYS A 133 -3.56 -1.81 12.55
CA CYS A 133 -4.30 -0.58 12.24
C CYS A 133 -5.70 -0.55 12.91
N GLU A 134 -6.12 -1.64 13.55
CA GLU A 134 -7.43 -1.85 14.21
C GLU A 134 -8.65 -1.48 13.34
N THR A 135 -8.52 -1.61 12.01
CA THR A 135 -9.57 -1.20 11.07
C THR A 135 -9.57 -2.05 9.79
N CYS A 136 -10.71 -2.07 9.10
CA CYS A 136 -10.79 -2.60 7.74
C CYS A 136 -10.16 -1.61 6.75
N VAL A 137 -9.18 -2.09 6.00
CA VAL A 137 -8.47 -1.31 4.98
C VAL A 137 -8.97 -1.72 3.60
N LEU A 138 -9.32 -0.75 2.76
CA LEU A 138 -9.74 -0.98 1.38
C LEU A 138 -8.55 -1.38 0.51
N LYS A 139 -8.73 -2.39 -0.35
CA LYS A 139 -7.68 -2.99 -1.18
C LYS A 139 -6.38 -3.17 -0.38
N MET A 140 -6.48 -3.81 0.79
CA MET A 140 -5.35 -4.00 1.68
C MET A 140 -4.29 -4.85 0.97
N ASP A 141 -3.07 -4.34 0.93
CA ASP A 141 -1.92 -5.08 0.42
C ASP A 141 -1.18 -5.75 1.57
N HIS A 142 -0.65 -4.97 2.51
CA HIS A 142 -0.01 -5.45 3.72
C HIS A 142 0.09 -4.35 4.78
N HIS A 143 0.40 -4.72 6.01
CA HIS A 143 0.86 -3.76 7.01
C HIS A 143 2.38 -3.67 6.93
N CYS A 144 2.93 -2.47 6.75
CA CYS A 144 4.36 -2.27 6.54
C CYS A 144 4.98 -1.56 7.75
N PRO A 145 5.83 -2.24 8.54
CA PRO A 145 6.50 -1.62 9.68
C PRO A 145 7.41 -0.45 9.28
N TRP A 146 8.05 -0.54 8.10
CA TRP A 146 8.99 0.47 7.59
C TRP A 146 8.35 1.83 7.27
N VAL A 147 7.03 1.88 7.10
CA VAL A 147 6.26 3.13 6.98
C VAL A 147 5.28 3.32 8.15
N ASN A 148 5.33 2.43 9.17
CA ASN A 148 4.43 2.39 10.32
C ASN A 148 2.95 2.58 9.94
N ASN A 149 2.54 1.97 8.81
CA ASN A 149 1.22 2.19 8.25
C ASN A 149 0.77 1.00 7.39
N CYS A 150 -0.53 0.87 7.21
CA CYS A 150 -1.13 -0.06 6.27
C CYS A 150 -0.96 0.44 4.84
N VAL A 151 -0.42 -0.42 3.97
CA VAL A 151 -0.38 -0.19 2.52
C VAL A 151 -1.67 -0.75 1.91
N GLY A 152 -2.45 0.11 1.27
CA GLY A 152 -3.72 -0.25 0.65
C GLY A 152 -4.17 0.78 -0.38
N PHE A 153 -5.47 0.87 -0.64
CA PHE A 153 -6.01 1.68 -1.74
C PHE A 153 -5.51 3.13 -1.78
N SER A 154 -5.46 3.82 -0.63
CA SER A 154 -5.15 5.26 -0.57
C SER A 154 -3.68 5.60 -0.77
N ASN A 155 -2.76 4.67 -0.47
CA ASN A 155 -1.32 4.93 -0.45
C ASN A 155 -0.48 3.93 -1.27
N TYR A 156 -1.08 2.95 -1.95
CA TYR A 156 -0.33 1.97 -2.75
C TYR A 156 0.55 2.64 -3.82
N LYS A 157 0.03 3.66 -4.52
CA LYS A 157 0.84 4.46 -5.46
C LYS A 157 2.04 5.12 -4.76
N PHE A 158 1.84 5.69 -3.57
CA PHE A 158 2.92 6.35 -2.83
C PHE A 158 3.97 5.35 -2.37
N PHE A 159 3.56 4.14 -1.96
CA PHE A 159 4.46 3.05 -1.62
C PHE A 159 5.30 2.61 -2.84
N LEU A 160 4.71 2.42 -4.02
CA LEU A 160 5.44 2.06 -5.24
C LEU A 160 6.44 3.15 -5.66
N LEU A 161 6.05 4.42 -5.56
CA LEU A 161 6.96 5.54 -5.82
C LEU A 161 8.08 5.59 -4.78
N PHE A 162 7.77 5.39 -3.50
CA PHE A 162 8.78 5.28 -2.45
C PHE A 162 9.81 4.19 -2.77
N LEU A 163 9.39 2.98 -3.15
CA LEU A 163 10.32 1.91 -3.55
C LEU A 163 11.17 2.31 -4.76
N SER A 164 10.54 2.92 -5.76
CA SER A 164 11.22 3.36 -7.00
C SER A 164 12.25 4.45 -6.73
N TYR A 165 11.90 5.49 -5.98
CA TYR A 165 12.82 6.58 -5.65
C TYR A 165 13.88 6.17 -4.62
N SER A 166 13.59 5.21 -3.75
CA SER A 166 14.61 4.57 -2.90
C SER A 166 15.66 3.84 -3.73
N MET A 167 15.22 3.10 -4.75
CA MET A 167 16.13 2.40 -5.66
C MET A 167 16.98 3.39 -6.47
N VAL A 168 16.36 4.44 -7.03
CA VAL A 168 17.09 5.52 -7.74
C VAL A 168 18.10 6.20 -6.82
N TYR A 169 17.72 6.51 -5.58
CA TYR A 169 18.62 7.11 -4.59
C TYR A 169 19.82 6.21 -4.28
N CYS A 170 19.60 4.92 -4.07
CA CYS A 170 20.68 3.95 -3.82
C CYS A 170 21.59 3.80 -5.04
N VAL A 171 21.04 3.65 -6.25
CA VAL A 171 21.84 3.57 -7.49
C VAL A 171 22.67 4.83 -7.67
N PHE A 172 22.09 6.01 -7.45
CA PHE A 172 22.79 7.27 -7.59
C PHE A 172 23.97 7.39 -6.61
N ILE A 173 23.75 7.06 -5.32
CA ILE A 173 24.82 7.03 -4.32
C ILE A 173 25.89 6.01 -4.72
N SER A 174 25.53 4.76 -4.99
CA SER A 174 26.50 3.73 -5.37
C SER A 174 27.31 4.13 -6.60
N ALA A 175 26.68 4.62 -7.66
CA ALA A 175 27.37 5.01 -8.88
C ALA A 175 28.31 6.22 -8.68
N SER A 176 27.87 7.24 -7.94
CA SER A 176 28.68 8.44 -7.71
C SER A 176 29.80 8.22 -6.70
N VAL A 177 29.60 7.36 -5.70
CA VAL A 177 30.61 7.01 -4.68
C VAL A 177 31.60 5.96 -5.20
N PHE A 178 31.28 5.23 -6.27
CA PHE A 178 32.10 4.12 -6.77
C PHE A 178 33.56 4.50 -7.03
N ARG A 179 33.81 5.67 -7.64
CA ARG A 179 35.18 6.14 -7.87
C ARG A 179 35.96 6.36 -6.57
N PHE A 180 35.33 6.97 -5.57
CA PHE A 180 35.93 7.18 -4.24
C PHE A 180 36.16 5.86 -3.52
N PHE A 181 35.27 4.89 -3.71
CA PHE A 181 35.42 3.53 -3.18
C PHE A 181 36.64 2.82 -3.79
N ILE A 182 36.87 2.94 -5.10
CA ILE A 182 38.09 2.41 -5.73
C ILE A 182 39.35 3.10 -5.17
N ASN A 183 39.34 4.45 -5.08
CA ASN A 183 40.47 5.19 -4.52
C ASN A 183 40.76 4.82 -3.05
N PHE A 184 39.72 4.47 -2.28
CA PHE A 184 39.88 3.96 -0.92
C PHE A 184 40.71 2.65 -0.91
N TRP A 185 40.42 1.72 -1.82
CA TRP A 185 41.11 0.42 -1.90
C TRP A 185 42.50 0.50 -2.51
N VAL A 186 42.73 1.42 -3.46
CA VAL A 186 44.05 1.65 -4.08
C VAL A 186 44.98 2.42 -3.14
N GLY A 187 44.44 3.10 -2.12
CA GLY A 187 45.22 3.85 -1.13
C GLY A 187 45.35 5.34 -1.42
N ASP A 188 44.74 5.83 -2.50
CA ASP A 188 44.81 7.23 -2.97
C ASP A 188 43.81 8.18 -2.27
N LEU A 189 42.95 7.64 -1.41
CA LEU A 189 42.02 8.48 -0.64
C LEU A 189 42.73 9.10 0.58
N PRO A 190 42.65 10.42 0.83
CA PRO A 190 43.27 11.06 1.99
C PRO A 190 42.75 10.50 3.32
N ASN A 191 43.64 10.33 4.31
CA ASN A 191 43.24 9.88 5.65
C ASN A 191 42.37 10.94 6.34
N GLY A 192 41.09 10.63 6.57
CA GLY A 192 40.14 11.51 7.23
C GLY A 192 38.77 10.87 7.41
N PRO A 193 37.81 11.59 8.04
CA PRO A 193 36.45 11.10 8.28
C PRO A 193 35.73 10.62 7.00
N ALA A 194 36.00 11.27 5.88
CA ALA A 194 35.48 10.90 4.56
C ALA A 194 35.72 9.42 4.19
N LYS A 195 36.83 8.80 4.63
CA LYS A 195 37.10 7.37 4.37
C LYS A 195 36.01 6.46 4.94
N PHE A 196 35.62 6.71 6.19
CA PHE A 196 34.58 5.93 6.88
C PHE A 196 33.22 6.13 6.20
N HIS A 197 32.89 7.37 5.86
CA HIS A 197 31.64 7.71 5.19
C HIS A 197 31.51 7.06 3.81
N VAL A 198 32.55 7.10 2.98
CA VAL A 198 32.56 6.47 1.63
C VAL A 198 32.31 4.96 1.72
N LEU A 199 32.99 4.27 2.64
CA LEU A 199 32.86 2.82 2.81
C LEU A 199 31.44 2.42 3.22
N PHE A 200 30.92 3.06 4.27
CA PHE A 200 29.59 2.74 4.78
C PHE A 200 28.48 3.16 3.80
N LEU A 201 28.61 4.31 3.12
CA LEU A 201 27.65 4.73 2.09
C LEU A 201 27.53 3.67 0.99
N MET A 202 28.65 3.13 0.50
CA MET A 202 28.63 2.11 -0.54
C MET A 202 27.92 0.84 -0.07
N PHE A 203 28.32 0.26 1.06
CA PHE A 203 27.74 -1.00 1.54
C PHE A 203 26.26 -0.87 1.92
N VAL A 204 25.89 0.21 2.60
CA VAL A 204 24.49 0.47 2.97
C VAL A 204 23.64 0.66 1.71
N ALA A 205 24.11 1.45 0.73
CA ALA A 205 23.38 1.67 -0.51
C ALA A 205 23.21 0.37 -1.31
N LEU A 206 24.25 -0.48 -1.43
CA LEU A 206 24.16 -1.76 -2.13
C LEU A 206 23.24 -2.76 -1.41
N MET A 207 23.30 -2.83 -0.08
CA MET A 207 22.40 -3.67 0.72
C MET A 207 20.93 -3.31 0.44
N PHE A 208 20.59 -2.02 0.55
CA PHE A 208 19.23 -1.56 0.26
C PHE A 208 18.86 -1.76 -1.21
N LEU A 209 19.78 -1.51 -2.15
CA LEU A 209 19.52 -1.67 -3.57
C LEU A 209 19.08 -3.09 -3.92
N VAL A 210 19.80 -4.10 -3.43
CA VAL A 210 19.47 -5.51 -3.67
C VAL A 210 18.11 -5.84 -3.08
N SER A 211 17.85 -5.48 -1.82
CA SER A 211 16.53 -5.74 -1.18
C SER A 211 15.37 -5.04 -1.91
N LEU A 212 15.57 -3.78 -2.32
CA LEU A 212 14.57 -2.98 -3.02
C LEU A 212 14.29 -3.53 -4.42
N MET A 213 15.30 -4.06 -5.13
CA MET A 213 15.13 -4.67 -6.43
C MET A 213 14.14 -5.84 -6.39
N PHE A 214 14.28 -6.75 -5.42
CA PHE A 214 13.35 -7.87 -5.26
C PHE A 214 11.94 -7.40 -4.89
N LEU A 215 11.83 -6.48 -3.94
CA LEU A 215 10.54 -5.99 -3.46
C LEU A 215 9.79 -5.20 -4.56
N LEU A 216 10.48 -4.28 -5.24
CA LEU A 216 9.90 -3.51 -6.35
C LEU A 216 9.54 -4.43 -7.51
N GLY A 217 10.40 -5.39 -7.87
CA GLY A 217 10.12 -6.37 -8.92
C GLY A 217 8.84 -7.18 -8.63
N TYR A 218 8.69 -7.66 -7.40
CA TYR A 218 7.49 -8.36 -6.96
C TYR A 218 6.23 -7.49 -7.08
N HIS A 219 6.29 -6.25 -6.60
CA HIS A 219 5.14 -5.33 -6.68
C HIS A 219 4.82 -4.88 -8.11
N CYS A 220 5.82 -4.74 -8.99
CA CYS A 220 5.60 -4.52 -10.41
C CYS A 220 4.79 -5.67 -11.04
N TRP A 221 5.14 -6.92 -10.72
CA TRP A 221 4.36 -8.08 -11.14
C TRP A 221 2.92 -8.05 -10.59
N LEU A 222 2.74 -7.73 -9.30
CA LEU A 222 1.41 -7.59 -8.69
C LEU A 222 0.55 -6.53 -9.38
N VAL A 223 1.12 -5.37 -9.70
CA VAL A 223 0.43 -4.29 -10.40
C VAL A 223 0.02 -4.74 -11.80
N VAL A 224 0.91 -5.39 -12.54
CA VAL A 224 0.63 -5.91 -13.89
C VAL A 224 -0.53 -6.92 -13.86
N GLN A 225 -0.62 -7.75 -12.81
CA GLN A 225 -1.69 -8.74 -12.64
C GLN A 225 -2.94 -8.20 -11.91
N ASN A 226 -2.91 -6.94 -11.46
CA ASN A 226 -3.92 -6.32 -10.60
C ASN A 226 -4.25 -7.12 -9.33
N ARG A 227 -3.22 -7.63 -8.67
CA ARG A 227 -3.35 -8.38 -7.41
C ARG A 227 -2.79 -7.56 -6.26
N SER A 228 -3.37 -7.74 -5.07
CA SER A 228 -2.66 -7.40 -3.84
C SER A 228 -1.77 -8.56 -3.41
N THR A 229 -0.84 -8.32 -2.48
CA THR A 229 -0.03 -9.37 -1.85
C THR A 229 -0.92 -10.46 -1.24
N LEU A 230 -1.98 -10.08 -0.51
CA LEU A 230 -2.94 -11.04 0.06
C LEU A 230 -3.61 -11.91 -1.01
N GLU A 231 -4.00 -11.33 -2.14
CA GLU A 231 -4.65 -12.05 -3.26
C GLU A 231 -3.67 -12.97 -4.00
N ALA A 232 -2.38 -12.63 -4.00
CA ALA A 232 -1.34 -13.48 -4.58
C ALA A 232 -1.12 -14.77 -3.78
N PHE A 233 -1.23 -14.70 -2.45
CA PHE A 233 -1.16 -15.86 -1.55
C PHE A 233 -2.50 -16.60 -1.42
N SER A 234 -3.63 -15.90 -1.50
CA SER A 234 -4.96 -16.48 -1.36
C SER A 234 -5.89 -15.89 -2.41
N ALA A 235 -6.19 -16.70 -3.44
CA ALA A 235 -7.02 -16.27 -4.55
C ALA A 235 -8.41 -15.83 -4.05
N PRO A 236 -8.94 -14.68 -4.51
CA PRO A 236 -10.28 -14.27 -4.17
C PRO A 236 -11.30 -15.26 -4.74
N VAL A 237 -12.33 -15.57 -3.94
CA VAL A 237 -13.42 -16.46 -4.33
C VAL A 237 -14.57 -15.61 -4.85
N PHE A 238 -14.88 -15.75 -6.14
CA PHE A 238 -16.06 -15.13 -6.76
C PHE A 238 -17.25 -16.09 -6.68
N THR A 239 -18.42 -15.64 -7.13
CA THR A 239 -19.61 -16.49 -7.22
C THR A 239 -19.43 -17.69 -8.15
N THR A 240 -18.51 -17.61 -9.11
CA THR A 240 -18.14 -18.70 -10.03
C THR A 240 -17.02 -19.59 -9.49
N GLY A 241 -16.49 -19.31 -8.29
CA GLY A 241 -15.36 -20.01 -7.69
C GLY A 241 -14.09 -19.15 -7.56
N PRO A 242 -12.97 -19.76 -7.12
CA PRO A 242 -11.69 -19.07 -6.96
C PRO A 242 -11.10 -18.62 -8.30
N ASP A 243 -10.77 -17.34 -8.43
CA ASP A 243 -10.13 -16.80 -9.65
C ASP A 243 -9.02 -15.80 -9.29
N ARG A 244 -7.77 -16.18 -9.59
CA ARG A 244 -6.59 -15.31 -9.38
C ARG A 244 -6.58 -14.09 -10.31
N ASN A 245 -7.29 -14.15 -11.43
CA ASN A 245 -7.35 -13.11 -12.45
C ASN A 245 -8.67 -12.34 -12.44
N GLY A 246 -9.58 -12.59 -11.50
CA GLY A 246 -10.91 -11.97 -11.53
C GLY A 246 -10.92 -10.43 -11.43
N PHE A 247 -9.81 -9.82 -11.02
CA PHE A 247 -9.60 -8.37 -11.03
C PHE A 247 -8.73 -7.85 -12.18
N ASN A 248 -8.15 -8.74 -12.99
CA ASN A 248 -7.25 -8.37 -14.08
C ASN A 248 -8.04 -7.88 -15.31
N VAL A 249 -7.81 -6.64 -15.73
CA VAL A 249 -8.51 -6.00 -16.87
C VAL A 249 -7.53 -5.58 -17.98
N GLY A 250 -6.35 -6.20 -18.02
CA GLY A 250 -5.28 -5.91 -18.96
C GLY A 250 -4.25 -4.90 -18.41
N ILE A 251 -2.98 -5.09 -18.80
CA ILE A 251 -1.81 -4.40 -18.22
C ILE A 251 -1.99 -2.87 -18.14
N ARG A 252 -2.40 -2.24 -19.24
CA ARG A 252 -2.59 -0.78 -19.30
C ARG A 252 -3.63 -0.30 -18.29
N ARG A 253 -4.78 -0.96 -18.23
CA ARG A 253 -5.88 -0.59 -17.32
C ARG A 253 -5.51 -0.88 -15.87
N ASN A 254 -4.79 -1.96 -15.61
CA ASN A 254 -4.29 -2.29 -14.27
C ASN A 254 -3.34 -1.20 -13.76
N LEU A 255 -2.42 -0.72 -14.60
CA LEU A 255 -1.55 0.42 -14.28
C LEU A 255 -2.35 1.70 -14.05
N GLN A 256 -3.32 2.02 -14.92
CA GLN A 256 -4.19 3.19 -14.77
C GLN A 256 -5.01 3.15 -13.47
N GLN A 257 -5.41 1.97 -12.99
CA GLN A 257 -6.10 1.85 -11.70
C GLN A 257 -5.24 2.23 -10.49
N VAL A 258 -3.91 2.22 -10.62
CA VAL A 258 -2.97 2.61 -9.54
C VAL A 258 -2.43 4.03 -9.77
N PHE A 259 -1.97 4.34 -10.98
CA PHE A 259 -1.29 5.61 -11.29
C PHE A 259 -2.22 6.69 -11.85
N GLY A 260 -3.45 6.35 -12.24
CA GLY A 260 -4.42 7.24 -12.87
C GLY A 260 -4.24 7.39 -14.38
N ASP A 261 -5.15 8.11 -15.04
CA ASP A 261 -5.09 8.34 -16.49
C ASP A 261 -4.03 9.36 -16.91
N ASN A 262 -3.81 10.37 -16.06
CA ASN A 262 -2.87 11.44 -16.38
C ASN A 262 -1.41 10.98 -16.12
N LYS A 263 -0.73 10.58 -17.20
CA LYS A 263 0.67 10.14 -17.20
C LYS A 263 1.65 11.14 -16.58
N ARG A 264 1.37 12.45 -16.65
CA ARG A 264 2.26 13.49 -16.08
C ARG A 264 2.33 13.39 -14.55
N LEU A 265 1.31 12.83 -13.91
CA LEU A 265 1.23 12.69 -12.45
C LEU A 265 1.71 11.32 -11.97
N TRP A 266 2.12 10.40 -12.86
CA TRP A 266 2.48 9.03 -12.47
C TRP A 266 3.64 9.01 -11.48
N PHE A 267 4.65 9.83 -11.72
CA PHE A 267 5.88 9.90 -10.92
C PHE A 267 5.79 10.87 -9.74
N LEU A 268 4.68 11.60 -9.59
CA LEU A 268 4.47 12.52 -8.47
C LEU A 268 3.64 11.84 -7.38
N PRO A 269 3.99 12.00 -6.08
CA PRO A 269 3.24 11.43 -4.96
C PRO A 269 1.99 12.26 -4.63
N ILE A 270 1.25 12.61 -5.67
CA ILE A 270 -0.05 13.27 -5.61
C ILE A 270 -1.11 12.19 -5.81
N SER A 271 -2.17 12.26 -5.01
CA SER A 271 -3.33 11.40 -5.17
C SER A 271 -3.96 11.66 -6.54
N CYS A 272 -3.81 10.71 -7.46
CA CYS A 272 -4.64 10.68 -8.65
C CYS A 272 -6.01 10.19 -8.17
N SER A 273 -6.97 11.09 -8.02
CA SER A 273 -8.29 10.75 -7.50
C SER A 273 -9.04 9.85 -8.50
N TRP A 274 -8.83 8.54 -8.42
CA TRP A 274 -9.68 7.60 -9.11
C TRP A 274 -10.91 7.32 -8.24
N ARG A 275 -11.94 8.17 -8.38
CA ARG A 275 -13.31 7.90 -7.88
C ARG A 275 -14.11 6.95 -8.79
N ALA A 276 -13.50 6.34 -9.82
CA ALA A 276 -14.24 5.63 -10.87
C ALA A 276 -14.23 4.07 -10.81
N THR A 277 -13.35 3.40 -10.05
CA THR A 277 -13.30 1.91 -9.94
C THR A 277 -13.71 1.40 -8.57
N LEU A 278 -14.00 2.26 -7.62
CA LEU A 278 -14.84 1.87 -6.49
C LEU A 278 -16.22 2.42 -6.81
N HIS A 279 -17.20 1.54 -7.07
CA HIS A 279 -18.62 1.88 -7.28
C HIS A 279 -18.98 3.13 -6.48
N LYS A 280 -19.13 4.29 -7.15
CA LYS A 280 -19.47 5.68 -6.72
C LYS A 280 -19.92 5.95 -5.27
N GLY A 281 -19.31 5.33 -4.27
CA GLY A 281 -19.88 5.27 -2.93
C GLY A 281 -19.30 4.19 -2.04
N MET A 282 -18.08 3.67 -2.25
CA MET A 282 -17.45 2.72 -1.31
C MET A 282 -16.57 3.39 -0.24
N CYS A 283 -16.31 4.70 -0.36
CA CYS A 283 -15.46 5.48 0.54
C CYS A 283 -16.24 6.62 1.20
N SER A 284 -15.97 6.88 2.47
CA SER A 284 -16.35 8.11 3.16
C SER A 284 -15.10 8.97 3.33
N ALA A 285 -14.94 10.01 2.50
CA ALA A 285 -13.93 11.06 2.69
C ALA A 285 -14.56 12.45 2.41
N PRO A 286 -14.19 13.52 3.16
CA PRO A 286 -15.01 14.72 3.28
C PRO A 286 -14.85 15.78 2.18
N SER A 287 -14.05 15.54 1.14
CA SER A 287 -13.75 16.59 0.16
C SER A 287 -13.54 16.05 -1.25
N CYS A 288 -13.92 16.89 -2.22
CA CYS A 288 -13.75 16.81 -3.67
C CYS A 288 -15.00 16.44 -4.49
N THR A 289 -15.13 17.15 -5.60
CA THR A 289 -16.25 17.31 -6.53
C THR A 289 -16.48 16.09 -7.45
N PRO A 290 -17.66 15.99 -8.12
CA PRO A 290 -18.01 14.86 -8.98
C PRO A 290 -17.49 15.04 -10.41
N CYS A 291 -16.80 14.02 -10.96
CA CYS A 291 -16.51 13.90 -12.39
C CYS A 291 -16.96 12.52 -12.94
N SER A 292 -17.21 12.51 -14.26
CA SER A 292 -18.00 11.56 -15.07
C SER A 292 -17.77 10.04 -14.91
N PRO A 293 -18.78 9.20 -15.21
CA PRO A 293 -18.72 7.76 -15.06
C PRO A 293 -17.95 7.09 -16.21
N MET A 294 -16.86 6.38 -15.92
CA MET A 294 -16.33 5.34 -16.82
C MET A 294 -16.51 3.97 -16.16
N THR A 295 -17.22 3.11 -16.88
CA THR A 295 -17.53 1.72 -16.60
C THR A 295 -16.26 0.86 -16.58
N ALA A 296 -15.82 0.40 -15.41
CA ALA A 296 -14.67 -0.51 -15.30
C ALA A 296 -14.87 -1.54 -14.19
N TRP A 297 -15.87 -2.40 -14.37
CA TRP A 297 -16.02 -3.72 -13.72
C TRP A 297 -16.63 -4.67 -14.75
N PRO A 298 -16.38 -5.99 -14.67
CA PRO A 298 -16.98 -6.93 -15.60
C PRO A 298 -18.50 -6.79 -15.50
N ARG A 299 -19.15 -6.77 -16.68
CA ARG A 299 -20.62 -6.74 -16.78
C ARG A 299 -21.16 -7.86 -15.89
N ARG A 300 -22.25 -7.60 -15.16
CA ARG A 300 -23.02 -8.64 -14.48
C ARG A 300 -23.10 -9.87 -15.40
N PRO A 301 -22.79 -11.09 -14.94
CA PRO A 301 -23.20 -12.27 -15.68
C PRO A 301 -24.71 -12.16 -15.91
N PRO A 302 -25.22 -12.48 -17.11
CA PRO A 302 -26.66 -12.44 -17.35
C PRO A 302 -27.34 -13.29 -16.29
N THR A 303 -28.31 -12.71 -15.59
CA THR A 303 -29.24 -13.44 -14.75
C THR A 303 -29.84 -14.54 -15.60
N GLN A 304 -29.58 -15.81 -15.27
CA GLN A 304 -30.40 -16.90 -15.78
C GLN A 304 -31.81 -16.60 -15.31
N SER A 305 -32.67 -16.19 -16.24
CA SER A 305 -34.10 -16.20 -16.06
C SER A 305 -34.48 -17.62 -15.68
N SER A 306 -34.99 -17.79 -14.47
CA SER A 306 -35.79 -18.95 -14.09
C SER A 306 -37.00 -19.00 -15.01
N SER A 307 -36.94 -19.84 -16.04
CA SER A 307 -38.13 -20.33 -16.73
C SER A 307 -38.70 -21.47 -15.90
N LEU A 308 -39.87 -21.21 -15.34
CA LEU A 308 -40.92 -22.22 -15.13
C LEU A 308 -41.19 -22.95 -16.46
#